data_AF-A0A0B4BMJ7-F1
#
_entry.id   AF-A0A0B4BMJ7-F1
#
_cell.length_a   1.000
_cell.length_b   1.000
_cell.length_c   1.000
_cell.angle_alpha   90.00
_cell.angle_beta   90.00
_cell.angle_gamma   90.00
#
_symmetry.space_group_name_H-M   'P 1'
#
loop_
_entity.id
_entity.type
_entity.pdbx_description
1 polymer ?
#
loop_
_entity_poly.entity_id
_entity_poly.type
_entity_poly.pdbx_seq_one_letter_code
_entity_poly.pdbx_strand_id
1 'polypeptide(L)'
;MSIKQTAHDFCEACDAGKGWEVCQEWCTAGATFSVQSDALAEIKTLAAYTEWAKGLLTPMPDAHAEFQTLMADEDGSRAILFSVFHGTHTVDAGNGAPTGRKVASDYVYVLDFDGGKIRHVTKVWNDVHALTQLGWM
;
A
#
# COMPACT_ATOMS: atom_id res chain seq x y z
N MET A 1 5.85 -11.97 17.78
CA MET A 1 6.10 -12.11 16.32
C MET A 1 7.41 -11.42 16.00
N SER A 2 8.16 -11.91 15.02
CA SER A 2 9.29 -11.13 14.48
C SER A 2 8.74 -9.94 13.69
N ILE A 3 9.55 -8.88 13.52
CA ILE A 3 9.15 -7.73 12.70
C ILE A 3 8.86 -8.14 11.25
N LYS A 4 9.54 -9.19 10.76
CA LYS A 4 9.27 -9.77 9.44
C LYS A 4 7.85 -10.30 9.31
N GLN A 5 7.38 -11.09 10.29
CA GLN A 5 6.02 -11.62 10.24
C GLN A 5 4.99 -10.50 10.36
N THR A 6 5.18 -9.56 11.29
CA THR A 6 4.31 -8.40 11.45
C THR A 6 4.24 -7.54 10.19
N ALA A 7 5.37 -7.32 9.51
CA ALA A 7 5.41 -6.61 8.24
C ALA A 7 4.62 -7.35 7.15
N HIS A 8 4.81 -8.67 7.03
CA HIS A 8 4.09 -9.50 6.07
C HIS A 8 2.58 -9.40 6.26
N ASP A 9 2.10 -9.65 7.48
CA ASP A 9 0.67 -9.70 7.79
C ASP A 9 0.00 -8.34 7.59
N PHE A 10 0.68 -7.25 7.99
CA PHE A 10 0.22 -5.89 7.70
C PHE A 10 0.10 -5.63 6.20
N CYS A 11 1.12 -5.97 5.41
CA CYS A 11 1.12 -5.70 3.97
C CYS A 11 0.04 -6.51 3.27
N GLU A 12 -0.14 -7.79 3.63
CA GLU A 12 -1.19 -8.64 3.09
C GLU A 12 -2.58 -8.07 3.39
N ALA A 13 -2.83 -7.64 4.63
CA ALA A 13 -4.11 -7.02 4.99
C ALA A 13 -4.35 -5.67 4.28
N CYS A 14 -3.31 -4.83 4.19
CA CYS A 14 -3.39 -3.52 3.55
C CYS A 14 -3.67 -3.66 2.05
N ASP A 15 -2.88 -4.48 1.34
CA ASP A 15 -2.99 -4.64 -0.11
C ASP A 15 -4.21 -5.50 -0.51
N ALA A 16 -4.79 -6.26 0.42
CA ALA A 16 -6.10 -6.89 0.27
C ALA A 16 -7.30 -5.98 0.64
N GLY A 17 -7.06 -4.70 0.95
CA GLY A 17 -8.13 -3.72 1.16
C GLY A 17 -8.89 -3.87 2.47
N LYS A 18 -8.28 -4.43 3.51
CA LYS A 18 -8.97 -4.62 4.79
C LYS A 18 -9.24 -3.31 5.54
N GLY A 19 -8.53 -2.24 5.20
CA GLY A 19 -8.67 -0.92 5.84
C GLY A 19 -8.07 -0.86 7.24
N TRP A 20 -8.20 0.30 7.88
CA TRP A 20 -7.53 0.60 9.15
C TRP A 20 -8.02 -0.25 10.31
N GLU A 21 -9.32 -0.57 10.33
CA GLU A 21 -9.94 -1.35 11.40
C GLU A 21 -9.20 -2.67 11.66
N VAL A 22 -8.71 -3.31 10.60
CA VAL A 22 -7.88 -4.52 10.65
C VAL A 22 -6.40 -4.18 10.75
N CYS A 23 -5.89 -3.28 9.89
CA CYS A 23 -4.46 -3.00 9.79
C CYS A 23 -3.84 -2.43 11.08
N GLN A 24 -4.64 -1.75 11.91
CA GLN A 24 -4.20 -1.21 13.19
C GLN A 24 -3.68 -2.27 14.17
N GLU A 25 -4.06 -3.55 13.97
CA GLU A 25 -3.55 -4.66 14.79
C GLU A 25 -2.03 -4.71 14.79
N TRP A 26 -1.35 -4.32 13.70
CA TRP A 26 0.11 -4.37 13.60
C TRP A 26 0.78 -3.01 13.81
N CYS A 27 0.02 -1.96 14.08
CA CYS A 27 0.49 -0.58 14.10
C CYS A 27 0.48 0.02 15.51
N THR A 28 1.29 1.06 15.69
CA THR A 28 1.13 1.98 16.83
C THR A 28 -0.06 2.92 16.57
N ALA A 29 -0.68 3.44 17.63
CA ALA A 29 -1.88 4.30 17.52
C ALA A 29 -1.62 5.61 16.72
N GLY A 30 -0.37 6.08 16.70
CA GLY A 30 0.06 7.28 15.98
C GLY A 30 0.84 6.99 14.70
N ALA A 31 0.67 5.80 14.09
CA ALA A 31 1.48 5.41 12.95
C ALA A 31 1.34 6.40 11.78
N THR A 32 2.49 6.86 11.30
CA THR A 32 2.58 7.89 10.25
C THR A 32 2.85 7.27 8.88
N PHE A 33 2.56 8.02 7.83
CA PHE A 33 2.77 7.60 6.45
C PHE A 33 3.43 8.71 5.63
N SER A 34 4.29 8.32 4.69
CA SER A 34 4.86 9.25 3.71
C SER A 34 5.05 8.58 2.35
N VAL A 35 5.00 9.40 1.31
CA VAL A 35 5.22 9.01 -0.09
C VAL A 35 5.59 10.25 -0.88
N GLN A 36 6.42 10.09 -1.90
CA GLN A 36 6.75 11.14 -2.87
C GLN A 36 5.91 10.94 -4.13
N SER A 37 4.61 11.18 -4.02
CA SER A 37 3.62 11.05 -5.10
C SER A 37 2.57 12.13 -4.92
N ASP A 38 2.19 12.78 -6.03
CA ASP A 38 1.17 13.82 -6.04
C ASP A 38 -0.22 13.23 -5.78
N ALA A 39 -0.47 12.00 -6.26
CA ALA A 39 -1.73 11.27 -6.03
C ALA A 39 -2.05 11.05 -4.54
N LEU A 40 -1.03 11.05 -3.67
CA LEU A 40 -1.14 10.79 -2.23
C LEU A 40 -0.55 11.92 -1.37
N ALA A 41 -0.35 13.11 -1.94
CA ALA A 41 0.37 14.21 -1.29
C ALA A 41 -0.20 14.62 0.06
N GLU A 42 -1.52 14.52 0.25
CA GLU A 42 -2.22 14.91 1.48
C GLU A 42 -2.31 13.80 2.53
N ILE A 43 -1.93 12.56 2.19
CA ILE A 43 -1.99 11.43 3.12
C ILE A 43 -0.74 11.42 4.00
N LYS A 44 -0.93 11.61 5.31
CA LYS A 44 0.15 11.68 6.32
C LYS A 44 0.09 10.63 7.42
N THR A 45 -1.02 9.91 7.53
CA THR A 45 -1.22 8.87 8.55
C THR A 45 -1.36 7.51 7.89
N LEU A 46 -0.90 6.48 8.59
CA LEU A 46 -1.02 5.11 8.08
C LEU A 46 -2.50 4.67 7.98
N ALA A 47 -3.32 5.14 8.92
CA ALA A 47 -4.77 4.95 8.87
C ALA A 47 -5.38 5.49 7.57
N ALA A 48 -5.10 6.76 7.22
CA ALA A 48 -5.61 7.36 5.99
C ALA A 48 -5.11 6.62 4.74
N TYR A 49 -3.86 6.16 4.75
CA TYR A 49 -3.33 5.36 3.65
C TYR A 49 -4.06 4.02 3.48
N THR A 50 -4.31 3.28 4.56
CA THR A 50 -5.01 1.99 4.48
C THR A 50 -6.46 2.13 4.00
N GLU A 51 -7.15 3.22 4.34
CA GLU A 51 -8.47 3.51 3.80
C GLU A 51 -8.42 3.91 2.32
N TRP A 52 -7.40 4.66 1.91
CA TRP A 52 -7.19 4.96 0.50
C TRP A 52 -6.91 3.68 -0.32
N ALA A 53 -6.05 2.79 0.17
CA ALA A 53 -5.74 1.52 -0.49
C ALA A 53 -6.98 0.63 -0.63
N LYS A 54 -7.83 0.57 0.41
CA LYS A 54 -9.15 -0.08 0.35
C LYS A 54 -10.05 0.54 -0.72
N GLY A 55 -10.08 1.87 -0.83
CA GLY A 55 -10.83 2.59 -1.86
C GLY A 55 -10.35 2.23 -3.27
N LEU A 56 -9.04 2.15 -3.49
CA LEU A 56 -8.42 1.85 -4.79
C LEU A 56 -8.83 0.48 -5.37
N LEU A 57 -9.14 -0.50 -4.53
CA LEU A 57 -9.55 -1.84 -4.97
C LEU A 57 -10.99 -1.87 -5.49
N THR A 58 -11.84 -0.90 -5.14
CA THR A 58 -13.23 -0.80 -5.62
C THR A 58 -13.31 -0.73 -7.16
N PRO A 59 -12.60 0.19 -7.84
CA PRO A 59 -12.61 0.27 -9.30
C PRO A 59 -11.88 -0.90 -10.01
N MET A 60 -11.09 -1.69 -9.26
CA MET A 60 -10.30 -2.82 -9.77
C MET A 60 -10.52 -4.07 -8.91
N PRO A 61 -11.66 -4.77 -9.02
CA PRO A 61 -11.99 -5.91 -8.15
C PRO A 61 -11.04 -7.11 -8.27
N ASP A 62 -10.28 -7.20 -9.37
CA ASP A 62 -9.25 -8.23 -9.61
C ASP A 62 -7.85 -7.82 -9.11
N ALA A 63 -7.75 -6.64 -8.49
CA ALA A 63 -6.47 -6.11 -8.07
C ALA A 63 -5.85 -6.94 -6.94
N HIS A 64 -4.54 -7.13 -7.04
CA HIS A 64 -3.75 -7.89 -6.10
C HIS A 64 -2.30 -7.41 -6.11
N ALA A 65 -1.62 -7.61 -4.99
CA ALA A 65 -0.20 -7.41 -4.89
C ALA A 65 0.55 -8.72 -5.06
N GLU A 66 1.58 -8.71 -5.89
CA GLU A 66 2.53 -9.80 -6.05
C GLU A 66 3.79 -9.48 -5.23
N PHE A 67 3.95 -10.12 -4.08
CA PHE A 67 5.08 -9.88 -3.18
C PHE A 67 6.35 -10.51 -3.73
N GLN A 68 7.30 -9.69 -4.13
CA GLN A 68 8.56 -10.15 -4.73
C GLN A 68 9.59 -10.51 -3.66
N THR A 69 9.78 -9.64 -2.67
CA THR A 69 10.79 -9.83 -1.62
C THR A 69 10.46 -9.03 -0.37
N LEU A 70 10.53 -9.70 0.79
CA LEU A 70 10.43 -9.08 2.11
C LEU A 70 11.72 -9.33 2.90
N MET A 71 12.42 -8.24 3.21
CA MET A 71 13.63 -8.23 4.03
C MET A 71 13.34 -7.56 5.38
N ALA A 72 13.95 -8.07 6.44
CA ALA A 72 13.90 -7.47 7.77
C ALA A 72 15.32 -7.18 8.25
N ASP A 73 15.52 -5.97 8.73
CA ASP A 73 16.70 -5.49 9.43
C ASP A 73 16.34 -5.34 10.91
N GLU A 74 16.66 -6.38 11.69
CA GLU A 74 16.33 -6.43 13.13
C GLU A 74 17.10 -5.36 13.91
N ASP A 75 18.37 -5.09 13.55
CA ASP A 75 19.21 -4.09 14.21
C ASP A 75 18.68 -2.67 13.97
N GLY A 76 18.21 -2.39 12.75
CA GLY A 76 17.56 -1.15 12.36
C GLY A 76 16.08 -1.04 12.73
N SER A 77 15.48 -2.11 13.27
CA SER A 77 14.03 -2.20 13.54
C SER A 77 13.18 -1.82 12.33
N ARG A 78 13.49 -2.42 11.17
CA ARG A 78 12.89 -2.07 9.88
C ARG A 78 12.58 -3.30 9.03
N ALA A 79 11.52 -3.24 8.25
CA ALA A 79 11.27 -4.18 7.16
C ALA A 79 11.09 -3.47 5.82
N ILE A 80 11.45 -4.12 4.73
CA ILE A 80 11.31 -3.61 3.36
C ILE A 80 10.62 -4.66 2.52
N LEU A 81 9.46 -4.31 1.97
CA LEU A 81 8.71 -5.12 1.02
C LEU A 81 8.82 -4.50 -0.37
N PHE A 82 9.29 -5.26 -1.34
CA PHE A 82 9.16 -4.95 -2.77
C PHE A 82 8.04 -5.81 -3.38
N SER A 83 7.14 -5.18 -4.13
CA SER A 83 5.96 -5.81 -4.70
C SER A 83 5.58 -5.17 -6.04
N VAL A 84 4.80 -5.90 -6.83
CA VAL A 84 4.15 -5.40 -8.05
C VAL A 84 2.65 -5.38 -7.81
N PHE A 85 2.01 -4.22 -7.99
CA PHE A 85 0.56 -4.09 -7.94
C PHE A 85 -0.03 -4.36 -9.32
N HIS A 86 -1.00 -5.26 -9.39
CA HIS A 86 -1.74 -5.59 -10.60
C HIS A 86 -3.22 -5.25 -10.43
N GLY A 87 -3.90 -4.93 -11.53
CA GLY A 87 -5.36 -4.76 -11.54
C GLY A 87 -5.91 -4.33 -12.90
N THR A 88 -7.23 -4.42 -13.07
CA THR A 88 -7.96 -3.99 -14.26
C THR A 88 -9.08 -3.02 -13.90
N HIS A 89 -9.06 -1.79 -14.46
CA HIS A 89 -10.11 -0.80 -14.22
C HIS A 89 -11.42 -1.22 -14.93
N THR A 90 -12.30 -1.87 -14.18
CA THR A 90 -13.56 -2.48 -14.67
C THR A 90 -14.81 -1.93 -14.01
N VAL A 91 -14.66 -1.16 -12.93
CA VAL A 91 -15.74 -0.48 -12.21
C VAL A 91 -15.42 1.02 -12.14
N ASP A 92 -16.45 1.87 -12.25
CA ASP A 92 -16.30 3.33 -12.26
C ASP A 92 -15.60 3.82 -10.98
N ALA A 93 -14.49 4.53 -11.15
CA ALA A 93 -13.69 5.12 -10.08
C ALA A 93 -14.19 6.50 -9.61
N GLY A 94 -15.38 6.92 -10.05
CA GLY A 94 -15.93 8.26 -9.84
C GLY A 94 -15.37 9.32 -10.80
N ASN A 95 -14.66 8.89 -11.85
CA ASN A 95 -13.99 9.76 -12.82
C ASN A 95 -14.39 9.48 -14.28
N GLY A 96 -15.37 8.60 -14.51
CA GLY A 96 -15.88 8.27 -15.84
C GLY A 96 -16.09 6.78 -16.06
N ALA A 97 -16.39 6.39 -17.30
CA ALA A 97 -16.60 4.99 -17.64
C ALA A 97 -15.32 4.14 -17.38
N PRO A 98 -15.47 2.87 -16.97
CA PRO A 98 -14.34 1.95 -16.82
C PRO A 98 -13.51 1.87 -18.09
N THR A 99 -12.20 2.10 -17.98
CA THR A 99 -11.30 2.16 -19.14
C THR A 99 -10.98 0.79 -19.73
N GLY A 100 -11.19 -0.30 -18.98
CA GLY A 100 -10.78 -1.66 -19.35
C GLY A 100 -9.27 -1.88 -19.39
N ARG A 101 -8.46 -0.90 -18.97
CA ARG A 101 -7.00 -1.00 -18.98
C ARG A 101 -6.48 -1.72 -17.75
N LYS A 102 -5.32 -2.36 -17.93
CA LYS A 102 -4.57 -3.05 -16.87
C LYS A 102 -3.44 -2.17 -16.37
N VAL A 103 -3.07 -2.36 -15.12
CA VAL A 103 -1.86 -1.81 -14.52
C VAL A 103 -0.98 -2.92 -14.00
N ALA A 104 0.33 -2.76 -14.19
CA ALA A 104 1.37 -3.41 -13.40
C ALA A 104 2.31 -2.32 -12.90
N SER A 105 2.40 -2.14 -11.59
CA SER A 105 3.19 -1.06 -11.00
C SER A 105 4.01 -1.55 -9.82
N ASP A 106 5.32 -1.40 -9.96
CA ASP A 106 6.27 -1.62 -8.88
C ASP A 106 6.05 -0.63 -7.73
N TYR A 107 6.18 -1.11 -6.50
CA TYR A 107 6.26 -0.27 -5.32
C TYR A 107 7.09 -0.93 -4.21
N VAL A 108 7.57 -0.11 -3.29
CA VAL A 108 8.24 -0.54 -2.07
C VAL A 108 7.52 0.02 -0.86
N TYR A 109 7.31 -0.80 0.17
CA TYR A 109 7.07 -0.32 1.53
C TYR A 109 8.34 -0.43 2.35
N VAL A 110 8.71 0.67 3.01
CA VAL A 110 9.71 0.69 4.08
C VAL A 110 8.97 0.90 5.38
N LEU A 111 8.97 -0.13 6.24
CA LEU A 111 8.23 -0.16 7.50
C LEU A 111 9.19 0.03 8.65
N ASP A 112 9.08 1.13 9.39
CA ASP A 112 9.81 1.34 10.64
C ASP A 112 9.00 0.86 11.83
N PHE A 113 9.67 0.19 12.76
CA PHE A 113 9.07 -0.38 13.95
C PHE A 113 9.40 0.42 15.22
N ASP A 114 8.50 0.32 16.19
CA ASP A 114 8.71 0.59 17.61
C ASP A 114 8.40 -0.69 18.37
N GLY A 115 9.44 -1.39 18.82
CA GLY A 115 9.34 -2.76 19.29
C GLY A 115 8.74 -3.68 18.22
N GLY A 116 7.60 -4.31 18.52
CA GLY A 116 6.92 -5.23 17.61
C GLY A 116 5.81 -4.61 16.75
N LYS A 117 5.67 -3.28 16.71
CA LYS A 117 4.57 -2.59 16.00
C LYS A 117 5.12 -1.58 14.99
N ILE A 118 4.40 -1.40 13.89
CA ILE A 118 4.75 -0.43 12.84
C ILE A 118 4.43 0.99 13.35
N ARG A 119 5.43 1.87 13.34
CA ARG A 119 5.28 3.29 13.70
C ARG A 119 5.28 4.22 12.50
N HIS A 120 5.86 3.80 11.39
CA HIS A 120 5.89 4.58 10.16
C HIS A 120 5.98 3.67 8.94
N VAL A 121 5.32 4.07 7.85
CA VAL A 121 5.53 3.47 6.53
C VAL A 121 5.89 4.56 5.53
N THR A 122 7.02 4.39 4.85
CA THR A 122 7.32 5.12 3.63
C THR A 122 6.96 4.24 2.44
N LYS A 123 6.11 4.74 1.53
CA LYS A 123 5.88 4.12 0.23
C LYS A 123 6.79 4.77 -0.80
N VAL A 124 7.47 3.96 -1.61
CA VAL A 124 8.18 4.39 -2.82
C VAL A 124 7.39 3.86 -4.00
N TRP A 125 6.80 4.76 -4.78
CA TRP A 125 5.90 4.41 -5.86
C TRP A 125 5.87 5.52 -6.90
N ASN A 126 5.79 5.13 -8.18
CA ASN A 126 5.62 6.03 -9.30
C ASN A 126 4.14 6.08 -9.69
N ASP A 127 3.43 7.07 -9.17
CA ASP A 127 2.01 7.27 -9.45
C ASP A 127 1.75 7.59 -10.92
N VAL A 128 2.54 8.46 -11.53
CA VAL A 128 2.40 8.81 -12.96
C VAL A 128 2.44 7.56 -13.83
N HIS A 129 3.35 6.62 -13.55
CA HIS A 129 3.45 5.36 -14.28
C HIS A 129 2.19 4.49 -14.14
N ALA A 130 1.67 4.33 -12.92
CA ALA A 130 0.49 3.52 -12.66
C ALA A 130 -0.79 4.15 -13.24
N LEU A 131 -0.98 5.46 -13.00
CA LEU A 131 -2.18 6.20 -13.41
C LEU A 131 -2.26 6.36 -14.93
N THR A 132 -1.13 6.52 -15.62
CA THR A 132 -1.09 6.55 -17.10
C THR A 132 -1.53 5.21 -17.69
N GLN A 133 -1.11 4.08 -17.10
CA GLN A 133 -1.53 2.75 -17.55
C GLN A 133 -3.05 2.56 -17.41
N LEU A 134 -3.62 3.04 -16.30
CA LEU A 134 -5.06 3.03 -16.06
C LEU A 134 -5.85 4.02 -16.93
N GLY A 135 -5.17 4.91 -17.67
CA GLY A 135 -5.81 5.95 -18.46
C GLY A 135 -6.48 7.03 -17.62
N TRP A 136 -5.97 7.27 -16.40
CA TRP A 136 -6.43 8.34 -15.50
C TRP A 136 -5.58 9.61 -15.61
N MET A 137 -4.55 9.58 -16.46
CA MET A 137 -3.68 10.69 -16.85
C MET A 137 -3.44 10.67 -18.36
#